data_AF-A0AAE6WIX3-F1
#
_entry.id   AF-A0AAE6WIX3-F1
#
_cell.length_a   1.000
_cell.length_b   1.000
_cell.length_c   1.000
_cell.angle_alpha   90.00
_cell.angle_beta   90.00
_cell.angle_gamma   90.00
#
_symmetry.space_group_name_H-M   'P 1'
#
loop_
_entity.id
_entity.type
_entity.pdbx_description
1 polymer ?
#
loop_
_entity_poly.entity_id
_entity_poly.type
_entity_poly.pdbx_seq_one_letter_code
_entity_poly.pdbx_strand_id
1 'polypeptide(L)'
;MKNKLKALFMSLLLVASVLIPSLASAKTVNADENIPENVNITVHKRVFKDGELPENTQNTGELMPNFGGEALPNVGFTVYDITDEYIEKLTETKDAQEATAAMVERYTDEKPATAATEQKLTDKNGVVTFEGLATKDNDNFKTYIVLETKSASAITTKAAPMVLTMPMYAYDSNGEVTSKVLDNIHVYPKNVENADNYEGKLTKELVDDTVHHHANAWGVNALDDKILSPRVGRLLQYKVTYNVPATTIFGTDSGLTIVDDPGHGIVLPEKVAKDANGKAVDTIVDSLNAKEAQVDNVVATCNGKTVNAEVKYHEDQVQDGNSFFEMKITGEQNADLAGETLEITYYGYLAKTEASMDKPVDNKITVTADTTKGDQTSTEGETTRLATPFASRAATVLEQAAQKPLAVGGYNFQKVDAQSGKALAGAKFVVLDTATDNPKQSGYVKFNQSANGRNDLKWVKERENATVYTSDKDGNIALEYLPYGEYQLVEIEAPAGYAKGKALDFTVAKDTYQATKNTPDKVKNAKKGLLPSTGSYGIYIFLVIGLALMGGAYVWFRRIRKNDNV
;
A
#
# COMPACT_ATOMS: atom_id res chain seq x y z
N MET A 1 8.22 -0.91 31.47
CA MET A 1 8.25 0.26 30.57
C MET A 1 7.98 1.57 31.28
N LYS A 2 6.89 1.73 32.06
CA LYS A 2 6.55 2.99 32.76
C LYS A 2 7.67 3.62 33.61
N ASN A 3 8.47 2.80 34.33
CA ASN A 3 9.56 3.34 35.18
C ASN A 3 10.83 3.73 34.39
N LYS A 4 11.11 3.11 33.24
CA LYS A 4 12.21 3.53 32.35
C LYS A 4 11.83 4.79 31.56
N LEU A 5 10.56 4.89 31.14
CA LEU A 5 10.03 6.08 30.47
C LEU A 5 10.00 7.28 31.42
N LYS A 6 9.61 7.08 32.69
CA LYS A 6 9.73 8.11 33.75
C LYS A 6 11.18 8.50 34.07
N ALA A 7 12.12 7.57 34.04
CA ALA A 7 13.55 7.87 34.24
C ALA A 7 14.17 8.62 33.05
N LEU A 8 13.80 8.28 31.81
CA LEU A 8 14.20 9.00 30.60
C LEU A 8 13.59 10.41 30.58
N PHE A 9 12.30 10.53 30.94
CA PHE A 9 11.58 11.79 31.08
C PHE A 9 12.18 12.68 32.19
N MET A 10 12.53 12.11 33.35
CA MET A 10 13.24 12.80 34.44
C MET A 10 14.68 13.19 34.07
N SER A 11 15.37 12.41 33.21
CA SER A 11 16.68 12.79 32.66
C SER A 11 16.58 13.90 31.61
N LEU A 12 15.48 13.98 30.85
CA LEU A 12 15.14 15.10 29.97
C LEU A 12 14.74 16.36 30.75
N LEU A 13 14.00 16.19 31.86
CA LEU A 13 13.49 17.24 32.74
C LEU A 13 14.63 18.04 33.40
N LEU A 14 15.76 17.40 33.66
CA LEU A 14 16.91 18.01 34.34
C LEU A 14 17.82 18.84 33.41
N VAL A 15 17.60 18.80 32.09
CA VAL A 15 18.65 19.14 31.11
C VAL A 15 18.23 20.18 30.07
N ALA A 16 16.92 20.42 29.88
CA ALA A 16 16.45 21.31 28.80
C ALA A 16 15.60 22.51 29.26
N SER A 17 15.04 22.50 30.47
CA SER A 17 13.95 23.40 30.86
C SER A 17 14.32 24.47 31.90
N VAL A 18 15.58 24.50 32.32
CA VAL A 18 16.02 25.26 33.48
C VAL A 18 17.00 26.36 33.02
N LEU A 19 16.47 27.40 32.40
CA LEU A 19 17.14 28.69 32.28
C LEU A 19 16.87 29.46 33.57
N ILE A 20 17.52 29.06 34.67
CA ILE A 20 17.47 29.85 35.91
C ILE A 20 18.40 31.04 35.68
N PRO A 21 17.90 32.29 35.64
CA PRO A 21 18.77 33.38 36.00
C PRO A 21 19.27 33.06 37.40
N SER A 22 20.58 32.85 37.55
CA SER A 22 21.21 32.48 38.82
C SER A 22 20.62 33.31 39.96
N LEU A 23 19.71 32.73 40.73
CA LEU A 23 19.23 33.27 42.00
C LEU A 23 20.22 32.93 43.12
N ALA A 24 21.49 32.77 42.77
CA ALA A 24 22.60 32.86 43.70
C ALA A 24 22.80 34.34 44.04
N SER A 25 21.95 34.81 44.95
CA SER A 25 21.83 36.21 45.37
C SER A 25 21.36 37.14 44.27
N ALA A 26 20.51 38.09 44.63
CA ALA A 26 20.26 39.27 43.85
C ALA A 26 21.59 39.85 43.33
N LYS A 27 21.94 39.55 42.07
CA LYS A 27 22.49 40.61 41.25
C LYS A 27 21.32 41.58 41.15
N THR A 28 21.29 42.55 42.07
CA THR A 28 20.37 43.68 41.98
C THR A 28 20.51 44.16 40.55
N VAL A 29 19.44 44.02 39.75
CA VAL A 29 19.40 44.60 38.40
C VAL A 29 19.90 46.02 38.56
N ASN A 30 21.08 46.29 37.99
CA ASN A 30 21.70 47.58 38.21
C ASN A 30 20.84 48.61 37.48
N ALA A 31 20.65 49.79 38.08
CA ALA A 31 19.86 50.85 37.46
C ALA A 31 20.37 51.28 36.06
N ASP A 32 21.60 50.90 35.70
CA ASP A 32 22.25 51.15 34.40
C ASP A 32 22.18 49.96 33.40
N GLU A 33 21.56 48.81 33.73
CA GLU A 33 21.44 47.70 32.79
C GLU A 33 20.37 48.01 31.71
N ASN A 34 20.80 48.04 30.45
CA ASN A 34 19.92 48.27 29.30
C ASN A 34 19.09 47.00 29.00
N ILE A 35 17.92 46.89 29.63
CA ILE A 35 16.97 45.80 29.39
C ILE A 35 16.06 46.19 28.22
N PRO A 36 15.99 45.37 27.16
CA PRO A 36 15.12 45.67 26.03
C PRO A 36 13.65 45.62 26.46
N GLU A 37 12.79 46.48 25.88
CA GLU A 37 11.36 46.48 26.17
C GLU A 37 10.67 45.18 25.71
N ASN A 38 11.17 44.63 24.60
CA ASN A 38 10.67 43.39 24.01
C ASN A 38 11.83 42.47 23.63
N VAL A 39 11.58 41.16 23.66
CA VAL A 39 12.51 40.11 23.24
C VAL A 39 11.90 39.24 22.16
N ASN A 40 12.77 38.57 21.42
CA ASN A 40 12.39 37.52 20.49
C ASN A 40 12.75 36.16 21.09
N ILE A 41 11.93 35.14 20.85
CA ILE A 41 12.24 33.74 21.17
C ILE A 41 12.34 32.98 19.85
N THR A 42 13.53 32.44 19.57
CA THR A 42 13.79 31.59 18.40
C THR A 42 13.93 30.14 18.83
N VAL A 43 13.01 29.30 18.37
CA VAL A 43 13.03 27.85 18.61
C VAL A 43 13.79 27.15 17.48
N HIS A 44 14.73 26.29 17.82
CA HIS A 44 15.50 25.43 16.92
C HIS A 44 15.17 23.97 17.22
N LYS A 45 14.12 23.45 16.58
CA LYS A 45 13.60 22.11 16.83
C LYS A 45 14.50 21.05 16.21
N ARG A 46 14.94 20.11 17.06
CA ARG A 46 15.83 19.02 16.68
C ARG A 46 15.16 17.66 16.88
N VAL A 47 15.37 16.73 15.97
CA VAL A 47 15.01 15.32 16.11
C VAL A 47 16.25 14.44 16.21
N PHE A 48 16.16 13.42 17.05
CA PHE A 48 17.19 12.41 17.27
C PHE A 48 16.56 11.02 17.15
N LYS A 49 17.36 10.05 16.70
CA LYS A 49 16.94 8.65 16.72
C LYS A 49 16.89 8.14 18.16
N ASP A 50 16.05 7.14 18.40
CA ASP A 50 15.99 6.49 19.70
C ASP A 50 17.37 5.99 20.14
N GLY A 51 17.77 6.32 21.37
CA GLY A 51 19.10 6.05 21.91
C GLY A 51 20.23 7.00 21.47
N GLU A 52 19.99 7.94 20.55
CA GLU A 52 20.97 8.92 20.06
C GLU A 52 20.77 10.34 20.61
N LEU A 53 20.01 10.49 21.70
CA LEU A 53 19.92 11.77 22.39
C LEU A 53 21.33 12.25 22.78
N PRO A 54 21.67 13.53 22.52
CA PRO A 54 23.00 14.04 22.79
C PRO A 54 23.24 14.07 24.30
N GLU A 55 24.50 14.06 24.70
CA GLU A 55 24.89 14.34 26.09
C GLU A 55 24.26 15.66 26.57
N ASN A 56 24.08 15.77 27.89
CA ASN A 56 23.32 16.84 28.53
C ASN A 56 23.82 18.23 28.15
N THR A 57 23.28 18.77 27.06
CA THR A 57 23.62 20.08 26.51
C THR A 57 22.55 21.08 26.92
N GLN A 58 22.96 22.06 27.72
CA GLN A 58 22.12 23.13 28.26
C GLN A 58 21.76 24.15 27.17
N ASN A 59 20.52 24.66 27.19
CA ASN A 59 20.13 25.84 26.42
C ASN A 59 20.78 27.08 27.06
N THR A 60 21.65 27.78 26.34
CA THR A 60 22.34 28.98 26.86
C THR A 60 21.57 30.28 26.58
N GLY A 61 20.53 30.23 25.76
CA GLY A 61 19.84 31.40 25.23
C GLY A 61 20.55 32.05 24.04
N GLU A 62 21.81 31.70 23.75
CA GLU A 62 22.53 32.15 22.55
C GLU A 62 22.40 31.14 21.40
N LEU A 63 22.74 31.59 20.18
CA LEU A 63 22.75 30.71 19.01
C LEU A 63 23.86 29.65 19.14
N MET A 64 23.49 28.37 19.10
CA MET A 64 24.36 27.21 19.18
C MET A 64 24.42 26.53 17.80
N PRO A 65 25.41 26.85 16.95
CA PRO A 65 25.44 26.40 15.56
C PRO A 65 25.61 24.88 15.39
N ASN A 66 26.14 24.17 16.39
CA ASN A 66 26.49 22.75 16.34
C ASN A 66 25.78 21.91 17.42
N PHE A 67 24.50 22.19 17.70
CA PHE A 67 23.73 21.51 18.75
C PHE A 67 23.51 20.00 18.50
N GLY A 68 23.67 19.55 17.24
CA GLY A 68 23.37 18.18 16.84
C GLY A 68 21.89 17.93 16.58
N GLY A 69 21.57 16.73 16.09
CA GLY A 69 20.23 16.34 15.66
C GLY A 69 19.83 16.97 14.32
N GLU A 70 18.86 16.35 13.65
CA GLU A 70 18.34 16.87 12.40
C GLU A 70 17.31 17.96 12.65
N ALA A 71 17.24 18.94 11.76
CA ALA A 71 16.19 19.95 11.76
C ALA A 71 14.82 19.27 11.56
N LEU A 72 13.84 19.61 12.38
CA LEU A 72 12.50 19.03 12.27
C LEU A 72 11.45 20.11 11.90
N PRO A 73 10.99 20.15 10.63
CA PRO A 73 9.97 21.08 10.15
C PRO A 73 8.56 20.70 10.65
N ASN A 74 7.60 21.62 10.45
CA ASN A 74 6.17 21.41 10.66
C ASN A 74 5.74 21.10 12.11
N VAL A 75 6.61 21.34 13.09
CA VAL A 75 6.29 21.21 14.52
C VAL A 75 5.67 22.50 15.02
N GLY A 76 4.52 22.40 15.67
CA GLY A 76 3.83 23.57 16.21
C GLY A 76 4.32 23.94 17.60
N PHE A 77 4.68 25.21 17.76
CA PHE A 77 5.02 25.79 19.05
C PHE A 77 4.07 26.94 19.39
N THR A 78 3.82 27.11 20.68
CA THR A 78 3.07 28.26 21.21
C THR A 78 3.77 28.77 22.46
N VAL A 79 3.86 30.10 22.57
CA VAL A 79 4.38 30.78 23.76
C VAL A 79 3.20 31.20 24.64
N TYR A 80 3.27 30.90 25.93
CA TYR A 80 2.28 31.27 26.93
C TYR A 80 2.90 32.18 27.98
N ASP A 81 2.14 33.17 28.43
CA ASP A 81 2.50 33.98 29.60
C ASP A 81 2.04 33.23 30.86
N ILE A 82 3.00 32.86 31.72
CA ILE A 82 2.76 32.18 32.99
C ILE A 82 3.29 33.00 34.18
N THR A 83 3.42 34.32 34.00
CA THR A 83 4.08 35.21 34.97
C THR A 83 3.46 35.09 36.37
N ASP A 84 2.13 35.19 36.47
CA ASP A 84 1.44 35.15 37.77
C ASP A 84 1.58 33.78 38.45
N GLU A 85 1.38 32.70 37.70
CA GLU A 85 1.48 31.32 38.20
C GLU A 85 2.93 31.00 38.64
N TYR A 86 3.92 31.51 37.93
CA TYR A 86 5.32 31.35 38.29
C TYR A 86 5.70 32.15 39.55
N ILE A 87 5.23 33.40 39.68
CA ILE A 87 5.49 34.23 40.88
C ILE A 87 4.86 33.59 42.13
N GLU A 88 3.64 33.07 42.01
CA GLU A 88 2.98 32.33 43.10
C GLU A 88 3.86 31.13 43.50
N LYS A 89 4.26 30.31 42.54
CA LYS A 89 5.09 29.13 42.80
C LYS A 89 6.46 29.47 43.38
N LEU A 90 7.10 30.53 42.89
CA LEU A 90 8.38 31.01 43.41
C LEU A 90 8.24 31.50 44.85
N THR A 91 7.11 32.13 45.20
CA THR A 91 6.83 32.58 46.57
C THR A 91 6.64 31.41 47.52
N GLU A 92 5.97 30.34 47.06
CA GLU A 92 5.77 29.10 47.83
C GLU A 92 7.07 28.34 48.09
N THR A 93 7.83 28.09 47.01
CA THR A 93 9.06 27.28 47.04
C THR A 93 10.24 28.05 47.63
N LYS A 94 10.27 29.37 47.42
CA LYS A 94 11.42 30.25 47.68
C LYS A 94 12.68 29.82 46.93
N ASP A 95 12.50 29.03 45.88
CA ASP A 95 13.57 28.46 45.08
C ASP A 95 13.13 28.42 43.60
N ALA A 96 13.90 29.08 42.74
CA ALA A 96 13.55 29.18 41.33
C ALA A 96 13.71 27.84 40.58
N GLN A 97 14.62 26.96 41.02
CA GLN A 97 14.77 25.64 40.41
C GLN A 97 13.50 24.82 40.66
N GLU A 98 13.02 24.82 41.90
CA GLU A 98 11.79 24.13 42.28
C GLU A 98 10.56 24.74 41.60
N ALA A 99 10.46 26.07 41.52
CA ALA A 99 9.36 26.73 40.83
C ALA A 99 9.32 26.40 39.33
N THR A 100 10.47 26.47 38.64
CA THR A 100 10.58 26.10 37.22
C THR A 100 10.24 24.63 37.00
N ALA A 101 10.78 23.72 37.82
CA ALA A 101 10.49 22.29 37.71
C ALA A 101 8.99 22.00 37.86
N ALA A 102 8.31 22.67 38.79
CA ALA A 102 6.87 22.55 38.98
C ALA A 102 6.06 23.03 37.76
N MET A 103 6.47 24.14 37.12
CA MET A 103 5.82 24.61 35.89
C MET A 103 6.00 23.61 34.73
N VAL A 104 7.22 23.07 34.58
CA VAL A 104 7.52 22.06 33.54
C VAL A 104 6.71 20.79 33.76
N GLU A 105 6.65 20.29 35.00
CA GLU A 105 5.86 19.10 35.34
C GLU A 105 4.38 19.32 35.04
N ARG A 106 3.82 20.46 35.45
CA ARG A 106 2.42 20.78 35.22
C ARG A 106 2.07 20.87 33.73
N TYR A 107 2.81 21.67 32.98
CA TYR A 107 2.51 21.93 31.57
C TYR A 107 3.11 20.90 30.60
N THR A 108 3.62 19.79 31.12
CA THR A 108 3.86 18.59 30.31
C THR A 108 2.54 18.04 29.77
N ASP A 109 1.51 18.00 30.61
CA ASP A 109 0.21 17.41 30.28
C ASP A 109 -0.92 18.45 30.23
N GLU A 110 -0.70 19.66 30.77
CA GLU A 110 -1.67 20.76 30.78
C GLU A 110 -1.29 21.88 29.81
N LYS A 111 -2.29 22.69 29.42
CA LYS A 111 -2.11 23.90 28.61
C LYS A 111 -2.39 25.14 29.46
N PRO A 112 -1.49 26.15 29.49
CA PRO A 112 -1.74 27.42 30.17
C PRO A 112 -2.95 28.16 29.58
N ALA A 113 -3.61 28.96 30.41
CA ALA A 113 -4.81 29.70 30.01
C ALA A 113 -4.52 30.83 29.01
N THR A 114 -3.39 31.53 29.16
CA THR A 114 -3.07 32.76 28.43
C THR A 114 -1.98 32.52 27.40
N ALA A 115 -2.38 32.38 26.13
CA ALA A 115 -1.42 32.34 25.03
C ALA A 115 -0.87 33.76 24.78
N ALA A 116 0.45 33.90 24.78
CA ALA A 116 1.12 35.15 24.40
C ALA A 116 1.19 35.29 22.87
N THR A 117 1.16 34.17 22.14
CA THR A 117 1.21 34.13 20.68
C THR A 117 0.23 33.10 20.13
N GLU A 118 -0.11 33.22 18.84
CA GLU A 118 -0.68 32.11 18.09
C GLU A 118 0.35 30.97 17.91
N GLN A 119 -0.13 29.78 17.54
CA GLN A 119 0.76 28.68 17.18
C GLN A 119 1.52 29.05 15.89
N LYS A 120 2.83 28.81 15.89
CA LYS A 120 3.65 28.88 14.68
C LYS A 120 4.33 27.53 14.44
N LEU A 121 4.53 27.18 13.17
CA LEU A 121 5.20 25.96 12.76
C LEU A 121 6.68 26.21 12.49
N THR A 122 7.53 25.21 12.73
CA THR A 122 8.94 25.24 12.33
C THR A 122 9.11 25.15 10.83
N ASP A 123 10.04 25.94 10.29
CA ASP A 123 10.42 25.94 8.88
C ASP A 123 11.25 24.71 8.49
N LYS A 124 11.72 24.66 7.23
CA LYS A 124 12.61 23.60 6.71
C LYS A 124 13.90 23.38 7.52
N ASN A 125 14.35 24.40 8.25
CA ASN A 125 15.54 24.36 9.08
C ASN A 125 15.21 24.01 10.54
N GLY A 126 13.95 23.68 10.83
CA GLY A 126 13.46 23.42 12.18
C GLY A 126 13.35 24.70 13.01
N VAL A 127 13.28 25.87 12.39
CA VAL A 127 13.35 27.17 13.07
C VAL A 127 11.99 27.85 13.09
N VAL A 128 11.63 28.47 14.21
CA VAL A 128 10.49 29.39 14.30
C VAL A 128 10.77 30.49 15.31
N THR A 129 10.39 31.73 14.97
CA THR A 129 10.62 32.91 15.81
C THR A 129 9.30 33.54 16.27
N PHE A 130 9.22 33.82 17.56
CA PHE A 130 8.18 34.61 18.21
C PHE A 130 8.76 35.97 18.56
N GLU A 131 8.27 37.03 17.90
CA GLU A 131 8.84 38.36 17.99
C GLU A 131 8.03 39.26 18.92
N GLY A 132 8.69 40.26 19.51
CA GLY A 132 8.00 41.35 20.20
C GLY A 132 7.33 40.95 21.52
N LEU A 133 7.88 39.97 22.24
CA LEU A 133 7.37 39.55 23.54
C LEU A 133 7.84 40.53 24.62
N ALA A 134 6.93 41.09 25.39
CA ALA A 134 7.24 42.05 26.44
C ALA A 134 8.19 41.46 27.49
N THR A 135 9.22 42.19 27.90
CA THR A 135 10.11 41.71 28.97
C THR A 135 9.54 41.92 30.36
N LYS A 136 8.61 42.87 30.50
CA LYS A 136 8.01 43.28 31.77
C LYS A 136 6.56 43.70 31.62
N ASP A 137 5.82 43.59 32.71
CA ASP A 137 4.51 44.20 32.92
C ASP A 137 4.57 45.04 34.20
N ASN A 138 4.47 46.36 34.06
CA ASN A 138 4.76 47.30 35.13
C ASN A 138 6.17 47.06 35.71
N ASP A 139 6.27 46.69 36.98
CA ASP A 139 7.53 46.40 37.68
C ASP A 139 7.89 44.90 37.69
N ASN A 140 7.02 44.01 37.17
CA ASN A 140 7.25 42.57 37.18
C ASN A 140 7.82 42.09 35.86
N PHE A 141 8.93 41.34 35.90
CA PHE A 141 9.45 40.68 34.71
C PHE A 141 8.54 39.52 34.27
N LYS A 142 8.36 39.39 32.96
CA LYS A 142 7.56 38.33 32.37
C LYS A 142 8.25 36.98 32.52
N THR A 143 7.46 35.94 32.76
CA THR A 143 7.88 34.54 32.61
C THR A 143 7.03 33.86 31.55
N TYR A 144 7.70 33.35 30.52
CA TYR A 144 7.06 32.64 29.42
C TYR A 144 7.33 31.14 29.50
N ILE A 145 6.42 30.35 28.96
CA ILE A 145 6.64 28.94 28.68
C ILE A 145 6.39 28.64 27.21
N VAL A 146 7.34 27.95 26.59
CA VAL A 146 7.27 27.53 25.19
C VAL A 146 6.88 26.06 25.14
N LEU A 147 5.73 25.77 24.53
CA LEU A 147 5.18 24.41 24.46
C LEU A 147 5.14 23.91 23.01
N GLU A 148 5.50 22.64 22.82
CA GLU A 148 5.26 21.90 21.59
C GLU A 148 3.77 21.51 21.54
N THR A 149 2.98 22.26 20.79
CA THR A 149 1.52 22.13 20.72
C THR A 149 1.04 21.29 19.54
N LYS A 150 1.92 20.92 18.61
CA LYS A 150 1.65 19.96 17.52
C LYS A 150 2.91 19.16 17.22
N SER A 151 2.77 17.84 17.15
CA SER A 151 3.84 16.89 16.81
C SER A 151 3.27 15.79 15.93
N ALA A 152 4.06 15.28 15.00
CA ALA A 152 3.69 14.13 14.18
C ALA A 152 3.61 12.84 15.01
N SER A 153 2.79 11.89 14.58
CA SER A 153 2.65 10.57 15.23
C SER A 153 3.93 9.72 15.23
N ALA A 154 4.87 9.98 14.30
CA ALA A 154 6.21 9.39 14.30
C ALA A 154 7.04 9.73 15.56
N ILE A 155 6.72 10.83 16.24
CA ILE A 155 7.47 11.30 17.41
C ILE A 155 7.06 10.50 18.64
N THR A 156 7.99 9.70 19.18
CA THR A 156 7.78 8.89 20.38
C THR A 156 8.04 9.66 21.67
N THR A 157 8.78 10.76 21.61
CA THR A 157 9.01 11.65 22.76
C THR A 157 9.02 13.09 22.28
N LYS A 158 8.05 13.88 22.78
CA LYS A 158 7.94 15.32 22.53
C LYS A 158 8.99 16.10 23.31
N ALA A 159 9.23 17.35 22.95
CA ALA A 159 10.04 18.23 23.77
C ALA A 159 9.37 18.51 25.11
N ALA A 160 10.20 18.54 26.15
CA ALA A 160 9.81 19.09 27.44
C ALA A 160 9.46 20.59 27.30
N PRO A 161 8.50 21.09 28.08
CA PRO A 161 8.23 22.52 28.22
C PRO A 161 9.49 23.32 28.56
N MET A 162 9.62 24.52 27.99
CA MET A 162 10.77 25.41 28.25
C MET A 162 10.30 26.69 28.93
N VAL A 163 10.72 26.92 30.18
CA VAL A 163 10.37 28.10 30.97
C VAL A 163 11.47 29.15 30.82
N LEU A 164 11.09 30.39 30.54
CA LEU A 164 11.97 31.52 30.25
C LEU A 164 11.55 32.72 31.11
N THR A 165 12.36 33.05 32.12
CA THR A 165 12.13 34.20 33.01
C THR A 165 13.02 35.38 32.60
N MET A 166 12.41 36.54 32.38
CA MET A 166 13.12 37.74 31.95
C MET A 166 13.76 38.51 33.12
N PRO A 167 14.81 39.34 32.87
CA PRO A 167 15.65 39.33 31.67
C PRO A 167 16.57 38.09 31.66
N MET A 168 16.88 37.57 30.47
CA MET A 168 17.88 36.51 30.33
C MET A 168 19.25 37.07 29.99
N TYR A 169 20.30 36.44 30.51
CA TYR A 169 21.69 36.84 30.32
C TYR A 169 22.47 35.76 29.56
N ALA A 170 23.46 36.18 28.78
CA ALA A 170 24.38 35.26 28.11
C ALA A 170 25.31 34.56 29.10
N TYR A 171 25.86 33.41 28.71
CA TYR A 171 26.85 32.66 29.47
C TYR A 171 28.26 32.85 28.90
N ASP A 172 29.30 32.76 29.73
CA ASP A 172 30.68 32.76 29.29
C ASP A 172 31.16 31.36 28.87
N SER A 173 32.42 31.25 28.43
CA SER A 173 33.03 29.97 28.00
C SER A 173 33.13 28.92 29.10
N ASN A 174 32.98 29.31 30.37
CA ASN A 174 33.02 28.42 31.54
C ASN A 174 31.60 28.04 32.01
N GLY A 175 30.55 28.54 31.36
CA GLY A 175 29.16 28.29 31.74
C GLY A 175 28.66 29.21 32.85
N GLU A 176 29.33 30.33 33.11
CA GLU A 176 28.92 31.32 34.12
C GLU A 176 28.09 32.45 33.51
N VAL A 177 27.13 32.99 34.26
CA VAL A 177 26.24 34.05 33.78
C VAL A 177 27.00 35.38 33.64
N THR A 178 26.85 36.05 32.49
CA THR A 178 27.47 37.35 32.20
C THR A 178 26.54 38.53 32.53
N SER A 179 26.97 39.77 32.27
CA SER A 179 26.11 40.96 32.34
C SER A 179 25.40 41.29 31.02
N LYS A 180 25.60 40.50 29.96
CA LYS A 180 25.00 40.75 28.65
C LYS A 180 23.56 40.25 28.65
N VAL A 181 22.60 41.18 28.62
CA VAL A 181 21.17 40.87 28.44
C VAL A 181 20.92 40.41 27.00
N LEU A 182 20.11 39.37 26.83
CA LEU A 182 19.71 38.81 25.55
C LEU A 182 18.44 39.49 25.03
N ASP A 183 18.47 39.94 23.79
CA ASP A 183 17.32 40.46 23.04
C ASP A 183 16.67 39.39 22.15
N ASN A 184 17.45 38.42 21.66
CA ASN A 184 16.98 37.22 20.98
C ASN A 184 17.42 35.96 21.72
N ILE A 185 16.44 35.20 22.20
CA ILE A 185 16.63 34.02 23.03
C ILE A 185 16.46 32.78 22.17
N HIS A 186 17.54 32.01 22.01
CA HIS A 186 17.53 30.77 21.25
C HIS A 186 17.33 29.55 22.15
N VAL A 187 16.38 28.69 21.80
CA VAL A 187 16.08 27.44 22.52
C VAL A 187 16.08 26.24 21.58
N TYR A 188 16.51 25.07 22.07
CA TYR A 188 16.71 23.84 21.28
C TYR A 188 15.88 22.66 21.83
N PRO A 189 14.56 22.69 21.69
CA PRO A 189 13.70 21.57 22.05
C PRO A 189 14.02 20.33 21.22
N LYS A 190 14.00 19.16 21.87
CA LYS A 190 14.42 17.86 21.30
C LYS A 190 13.22 16.93 21.13
N ASN A 191 13.13 16.25 20.01
CA ASN A 191 12.23 15.12 19.79
C ASN A 191 13.02 13.83 19.61
N VAL A 192 12.40 12.71 19.99
CA VAL A 192 12.88 11.39 19.64
C VAL A 192 11.89 10.73 18.70
N GLU A 193 12.40 10.18 17.61
CA GLU A 193 11.65 9.35 16.68
C GLU A 193 12.09 7.88 16.78
N ASN A 194 11.18 6.96 16.47
CA ASN A 194 11.48 5.53 16.45
C ASN A 194 12.20 5.16 15.14
N ALA A 195 13.47 4.79 15.24
CA ALA A 195 14.33 4.43 14.10
C ALA A 195 13.87 3.18 13.33
N ASP A 196 13.14 2.25 13.98
CA ASP A 196 12.76 0.97 13.37
C ASP A 196 11.41 1.00 12.63
N ASN A 197 10.61 2.08 12.76
CA ASN A 197 9.18 2.02 12.39
C ASN A 197 8.63 3.12 11.50
N TYR A 198 9.28 4.26 11.27
CA TYR A 198 8.57 5.41 10.68
C TYR A 198 9.18 6.11 9.46
N GLU A 199 10.50 6.18 9.26
CA GLU A 199 10.99 6.87 8.07
C GLU A 199 11.00 5.95 6.84
N GLY A 200 10.16 6.26 5.85
CA GLY A 200 10.23 5.63 4.54
C GLY A 200 9.81 4.15 4.52
N LYS A 201 9.01 3.70 5.49
CA LYS A 201 8.45 2.35 5.44
C LYS A 201 7.32 2.32 4.41
N LEU A 202 7.51 1.53 3.36
CA LEU A 202 6.55 1.32 2.29
C LEU A 202 6.04 -0.12 2.34
N THR A 203 4.73 -0.30 2.40
CA THR A 203 4.10 -1.61 2.22
C THR A 203 3.07 -1.55 1.10
N LYS A 204 2.89 -2.67 0.41
CA LYS A 204 1.87 -2.85 -0.61
C LYS A 204 1.25 -4.21 -0.43
N GLU A 205 -0.07 -4.25 -0.37
CA GLU A 205 -0.84 -5.47 -0.20
C GLU A 205 -2.00 -5.50 -1.19
N LEU A 206 -2.32 -6.70 -1.66
CA LEU A 206 -3.59 -6.98 -2.30
C LEU A 206 -4.59 -7.40 -1.23
N VAL A 207 -5.62 -6.57 -1.04
CA VAL A 207 -6.62 -6.65 0.05
C VAL A 207 -7.71 -7.68 -0.26
N ASP A 208 -8.10 -7.82 -1.53
CA ASP A 208 -9.08 -8.82 -1.95
C ASP A 208 -8.38 -10.15 -2.24
N ASP A 209 -8.06 -10.91 -1.18
CA ASP A 209 -7.57 -12.29 -1.31
C ASP A 209 -8.69 -13.33 -1.43
N THR A 210 -9.96 -12.88 -1.40
CA THR A 210 -11.16 -13.69 -1.68
C THR A 210 -11.39 -13.89 -3.17
N VAL A 211 -10.30 -14.10 -3.90
CA VAL A 211 -10.36 -14.66 -5.24
C VAL A 211 -10.96 -16.05 -5.10
N HIS A 212 -11.67 -16.54 -6.13
CA HIS A 212 -12.15 -17.92 -6.15
C HIS A 212 -10.96 -18.87 -5.98
N HIS A 213 -10.63 -19.22 -4.74
CA HIS A 213 -9.71 -20.31 -4.44
C HIS A 213 -10.46 -21.56 -4.83
N HIS A 214 -10.15 -22.08 -6.02
CA HIS A 214 -10.47 -23.46 -6.33
C HIS A 214 -9.56 -24.32 -5.45
N ALA A 215 -9.94 -24.52 -4.18
CA ALA A 215 -9.27 -25.49 -3.34
C ALA A 215 -9.35 -26.86 -4.03
N ASN A 216 -8.21 -27.48 -4.28
CA ASN A 216 -8.15 -28.82 -4.85
C ASN A 216 -8.76 -29.83 -3.88
N ALA A 217 -9.90 -30.41 -4.25
CA ALA A 217 -10.47 -31.52 -3.49
C ALA A 217 -9.60 -32.81 -3.52
N TRP A 218 -8.49 -32.86 -4.28
CA TRP A 218 -7.75 -34.09 -4.59
C TRP A 218 -6.24 -34.06 -4.36
N GLY A 219 -5.68 -33.04 -3.68
CA GLY A 219 -4.27 -33.07 -3.26
C GLY A 219 -3.24 -33.18 -4.39
N VAL A 220 -3.63 -32.87 -5.63
CA VAL A 220 -2.72 -32.64 -6.75
C VAL A 220 -2.37 -31.15 -6.73
N ASN A 221 -1.08 -30.80 -6.76
CA ASN A 221 -0.45 -29.45 -6.79
C ASN A 221 -1.28 -28.31 -7.42
N ALA A 222 -2.43 -27.96 -6.86
CA ALA A 222 -3.17 -26.80 -7.28
C ALA A 222 -2.49 -25.65 -6.56
N LEU A 223 -1.85 -24.83 -7.39
CA LEU A 223 -1.31 -23.53 -7.06
C LEU A 223 0.00 -23.64 -6.27
N ASP A 224 1.08 -23.17 -6.87
CA ASP A 224 2.10 -22.50 -6.09
C ASP A 224 1.34 -21.43 -5.30
N ASP A 225 1.20 -21.56 -3.96
CA ASP A 225 0.42 -20.67 -3.08
C ASP A 225 0.78 -19.16 -3.25
N LYS A 226 1.82 -18.89 -4.03
CA LYS A 226 2.31 -17.57 -4.42
C LYS A 226 1.54 -16.93 -5.59
N ILE A 227 0.92 -17.68 -6.49
CA ILE A 227 0.25 -17.12 -7.69
C ILE A 227 -1.26 -17.12 -7.48
N LEU A 228 -1.87 -15.94 -7.60
CA LEU A 228 -3.30 -15.76 -7.52
C LEU A 228 -3.92 -15.77 -8.93
N SER A 229 -5.01 -16.51 -9.11
CA SER A 229 -5.66 -16.64 -10.42
C SER A 229 -7.09 -16.07 -10.44
N PRO A 230 -7.23 -14.74 -10.59
CA PRO A 230 -8.54 -14.11 -10.68
C PRO A 230 -9.18 -14.29 -12.05
N ARG A 231 -10.51 -14.11 -12.11
CA ARG A 231 -11.21 -13.90 -13.39
C ARG A 231 -10.66 -12.63 -14.04
N VAL A 232 -10.41 -12.67 -15.36
CA VAL A 232 -10.06 -11.47 -16.10
C VAL A 232 -11.14 -10.39 -15.92
N GLY A 233 -10.72 -9.14 -15.79
CA GLY A 233 -11.62 -8.02 -15.57
C GLY A 233 -12.24 -7.90 -14.18
N ARG A 234 -11.96 -8.81 -13.23
CA ARG A 234 -12.34 -8.62 -11.82
C ARG A 234 -11.55 -7.45 -11.24
N LEU A 235 -12.24 -6.53 -10.56
CA LEU A 235 -11.61 -5.43 -9.84
C LEU A 235 -11.05 -5.94 -8.51
N LEU A 236 -9.74 -5.79 -8.33
CA LEU A 236 -8.96 -6.24 -7.18
C LEU A 236 -8.42 -5.02 -6.44
N GLN A 237 -8.68 -4.92 -5.14
CA GLN A 237 -8.26 -3.77 -4.34
C GLN A 237 -6.84 -3.95 -3.84
N TYR A 238 -6.00 -2.95 -4.08
CA TYR A 238 -4.69 -2.79 -3.47
C TYR A 238 -4.75 -1.75 -2.36
N LYS A 239 -3.95 -1.96 -1.32
CA LYS A 239 -3.67 -0.99 -0.28
C LYS A 239 -2.16 -0.80 -0.20
N VAL A 240 -1.75 0.45 -0.13
CA VAL A 240 -0.37 0.84 0.10
C VAL A 240 -0.35 1.66 1.38
N THR A 241 0.62 1.38 2.25
CA THR A 241 0.91 2.26 3.37
C THR A 241 2.31 2.82 3.22
N TYR A 242 2.43 4.12 3.39
CA TYR A 242 3.71 4.81 3.36
C TYR A 242 3.84 5.69 4.58
N ASN A 243 4.87 5.45 5.38
CA ASN A 243 5.18 6.31 6.52
C ASN A 243 6.01 7.48 6.00
N VAL A 244 5.37 8.65 5.97
CA VAL A 244 5.95 9.89 5.44
C VAL A 244 7.02 10.36 6.41
N PRO A 245 8.28 10.59 5.98
CA PRO A 245 9.30 11.14 6.86
C PRO A 245 8.85 12.46 7.49
N ALA A 246 9.12 12.65 8.79
CA ALA A 246 8.74 13.88 9.51
C ALA A 246 9.48 15.12 8.98
N THR A 247 10.58 14.90 8.25
CA THR A 247 11.37 15.91 7.55
C THR A 247 10.82 16.29 6.17
N THR A 248 9.71 15.69 5.72
CA THR A 248 9.10 16.01 4.41
C THR A 248 8.50 17.40 4.39
N ILE A 249 8.76 18.15 3.32
CA ILE A 249 8.24 19.51 3.11
C ILE A 249 7.26 19.48 1.93
N PHE A 250 6.04 19.93 2.16
CA PHE A 250 5.00 20.02 1.14
C PHE A 250 4.90 21.46 0.62
N GLY A 251 5.78 21.81 -0.32
CA GLY A 251 5.76 23.08 -1.05
C GLY A 251 5.09 22.94 -2.41
N THR A 252 5.04 23.99 -3.24
CA THR A 252 4.44 23.92 -4.59
C THR A 252 5.02 22.79 -5.44
N ASP A 253 6.34 22.61 -5.40
CA ASP A 253 7.08 21.63 -6.21
C ASP A 253 7.75 20.53 -5.37
N SER A 254 7.43 20.44 -4.07
CA SER A 254 8.04 19.45 -3.15
C SER A 254 6.99 18.77 -2.28
N GLY A 255 7.29 17.55 -1.85
CA GLY A 255 6.35 16.66 -1.18
C GLY A 255 6.59 15.22 -1.62
N LEU A 256 5.56 14.56 -2.13
CA LEU A 256 5.62 13.15 -2.53
C LEU A 256 5.26 12.96 -4.01
N THR A 257 6.01 12.10 -4.68
CA THR A 257 5.64 11.50 -5.97
C THR A 257 5.55 10.00 -5.80
N ILE A 258 4.40 9.44 -6.15
CA ILE A 258 4.08 8.03 -6.00
C ILE A 258 3.71 7.49 -7.38
N VAL A 259 4.36 6.41 -7.80
CA VAL A 259 4.14 5.81 -9.12
C VAL A 259 3.83 4.34 -8.94
N ASP A 260 2.67 3.90 -9.42
CA ASP A 260 2.30 2.49 -9.45
C ASP A 260 2.35 2.00 -10.89
N ASP A 261 3.29 1.11 -11.18
CA ASP A 261 3.52 0.55 -12.51
C ASP A 261 3.60 -0.99 -12.40
N PRO A 262 2.50 -1.72 -12.61
CA PRO A 262 2.51 -3.17 -12.70
C PRO A 262 3.20 -3.72 -13.96
N GLY A 263 3.54 -2.88 -14.93
CA GLY A 263 3.92 -3.30 -16.27
C GLY A 263 2.72 -3.83 -17.06
N HIS A 264 2.91 -4.93 -17.80
CA HIS A 264 1.92 -5.45 -18.74
C HIS A 264 1.01 -6.49 -18.08
N GLY A 265 -0.28 -6.47 -18.40
CA GLY A 265 -1.25 -7.49 -18.00
C GLY A 265 -2.15 -7.10 -16.83
N ILE A 266 -1.77 -6.11 -16.01
CA ILE A 266 -2.66 -5.51 -15.00
C ILE A 266 -2.97 -4.08 -15.44
N VAL A 267 -4.26 -3.77 -15.55
CA VAL A 267 -4.73 -2.42 -15.90
C VAL A 267 -5.26 -1.71 -14.66
N LEU A 268 -4.88 -0.45 -14.51
CA LEU A 268 -5.30 0.46 -13.44
C LEU A 268 -6.32 1.46 -14.02
N PRO A 269 -7.64 1.20 -13.91
CA PRO A 269 -8.64 2.09 -14.50
C PRO A 269 -8.64 3.45 -13.80
N GLU A 270 -8.86 4.55 -14.54
CA GLU A 270 -9.01 5.89 -13.97
C GLU A 270 -10.18 5.98 -12.98
N LYS A 271 -11.30 5.33 -13.32
CA LYS A 271 -12.54 5.38 -12.56
C LYS A 271 -13.12 4.01 -12.30
N VAL A 272 -13.80 3.90 -11.16
CA VAL A 272 -14.59 2.73 -10.76
C VAL A 272 -15.96 3.17 -10.28
N ALA A 273 -16.96 2.33 -10.51
CA ALA A 273 -18.29 2.49 -9.93
C ALA A 273 -18.29 1.95 -8.50
N LYS A 274 -18.90 2.71 -7.58
CA LYS A 274 -19.15 2.25 -6.20
C LYS A 274 -20.64 2.18 -5.92
N ASP A 275 -21.06 1.13 -5.24
CA ASP A 275 -22.43 0.98 -4.76
C ASP A 275 -22.75 1.97 -3.62
N ALA A 276 -23.99 1.96 -3.13
CA ALA A 276 -24.45 2.85 -2.06
C ALA A 276 -23.67 2.68 -0.72
N ASN A 277 -22.94 1.57 -0.55
CA ASN A 277 -22.11 1.29 0.62
C ASN A 277 -20.63 1.63 0.38
N GLY A 278 -20.28 2.18 -0.79
CA GLY A 278 -18.91 2.50 -1.16
C GLY A 278 -18.09 1.30 -1.65
N LYS A 279 -18.71 0.14 -1.91
CA LYS A 279 -18.01 -1.03 -2.44
C LYS A 279 -17.92 -0.94 -3.97
N ALA A 280 -16.75 -1.25 -4.52
CA ALA A 280 -16.60 -1.30 -5.97
C ALA A 280 -17.51 -2.37 -6.60
N VAL A 281 -18.09 -2.03 -7.74
CA VAL A 281 -18.79 -2.99 -8.60
C VAL A 281 -17.79 -4.05 -9.08
N ASP A 282 -18.12 -5.34 -8.97
CA ASP A 282 -17.18 -6.49 -9.01
C ASP A 282 -16.29 -6.58 -10.27
N THR A 283 -16.78 -6.14 -11.42
CA THR A 283 -16.06 -6.28 -12.70
C THR A 283 -15.91 -4.96 -13.42
N ILE A 284 -14.85 -4.84 -14.24
CA ILE A 284 -14.59 -3.62 -15.00
C ILE A 284 -15.69 -3.32 -16.02
N VAL A 285 -16.28 -4.34 -16.67
CA VAL A 285 -17.36 -4.11 -17.65
C VAL A 285 -18.63 -3.66 -16.93
N ASP A 286 -18.97 -4.24 -15.77
CA ASP A 286 -20.13 -3.76 -15.00
C ASP A 286 -19.87 -2.36 -14.45
N SER A 287 -18.68 -2.11 -13.92
CA SER A 287 -18.26 -0.80 -13.45
C SER A 287 -18.44 0.26 -14.54
N LEU A 288 -18.05 0.00 -15.78
CA LEU A 288 -18.19 0.96 -16.87
C LEU A 288 -19.64 1.18 -17.34
N ASN A 289 -20.50 0.18 -17.18
CA ASN A 289 -21.91 0.24 -17.56
C ASN A 289 -22.84 0.57 -16.39
N ALA A 290 -22.27 0.79 -15.21
CA ALA A 290 -22.97 1.07 -13.97
C ALA A 290 -23.83 2.34 -14.09
N LYS A 291 -25.00 2.31 -13.47
CA LYS A 291 -25.81 3.53 -13.26
C LYS A 291 -25.34 4.30 -12.03
N GLU A 292 -24.59 3.63 -11.17
CA GLU A 292 -23.93 4.13 -9.98
C GLU A 292 -22.92 5.23 -10.32
N ALA A 293 -22.57 6.04 -9.32
CA ALA A 293 -21.59 7.10 -9.49
C ALA A 293 -20.20 6.51 -9.77
N GLN A 294 -19.60 6.93 -10.89
CA GLN A 294 -18.18 6.74 -11.14
C GLN A 294 -17.39 7.66 -10.20
N VAL A 295 -16.43 7.09 -9.50
CA VAL A 295 -15.49 7.82 -8.66
C VAL A 295 -14.06 7.57 -9.14
N ASP A 296 -13.17 8.49 -8.80
CA ASP A 296 -11.74 8.31 -9.06
C ASP A 296 -11.23 7.07 -8.31
N ASN A 297 -10.39 6.30 -8.98
CA ASN A 297 -9.95 5.00 -8.51
C ASN A 297 -8.93 5.12 -7.36
N VAL A 298 -7.92 5.97 -7.52
CA VAL A 298 -6.87 6.18 -6.52
C VAL A 298 -7.36 7.13 -5.45
N VAL A 299 -7.39 6.65 -4.21
CA VAL A 299 -7.78 7.43 -3.04
C VAL A 299 -6.65 7.37 -2.01
N ALA A 300 -6.11 8.53 -1.66
CA ALA A 300 -5.13 8.68 -0.58
C ALA A 300 -5.80 9.27 0.66
N THR A 301 -5.54 8.68 1.82
CA THR A 301 -6.03 9.14 3.11
C THR A 301 -4.90 9.18 4.15
N CYS A 302 -5.05 10.05 5.13
CA CYS A 302 -4.19 10.12 6.30
C CYS A 302 -5.07 10.41 7.51
N ASN A 303 -4.95 9.60 8.57
CA ASN A 303 -5.79 9.73 9.78
C ASN A 303 -7.31 9.80 9.47
N GLY A 304 -7.74 9.01 8.48
CA GLY A 304 -9.15 8.91 8.05
C GLY A 304 -9.67 10.08 7.19
N LYS A 305 -8.82 11.06 6.85
CA LYS A 305 -9.17 12.19 5.97
C LYS A 305 -8.55 12.03 4.60
N THR A 306 -9.28 12.41 3.54
CA THR A 306 -8.77 12.43 2.17
C THR A 306 -7.63 13.43 2.03
N VAL A 307 -6.57 13.03 1.35
CA VAL A 307 -5.41 13.85 1.02
C VAL A 307 -5.64 14.58 -0.30
N ASN A 308 -5.22 15.84 -0.39
CA ASN A 308 -5.26 16.58 -1.65
C ASN A 308 -4.09 16.13 -2.54
N ALA A 309 -4.39 15.42 -3.62
CA ALA A 309 -3.41 14.85 -4.53
C ALA A 309 -3.81 15.06 -5.99
N GLU A 310 -2.83 15.35 -6.85
CA GLU A 310 -3.00 15.29 -8.31
C GLU A 310 -2.68 13.87 -8.77
N VAL A 311 -3.64 13.20 -9.44
CA VAL A 311 -3.42 11.86 -9.98
C VAL A 311 -3.50 11.91 -11.50
N LYS A 312 -2.45 11.44 -12.17
CA LYS A 312 -2.40 11.23 -13.62
C LYS A 312 -2.43 9.75 -13.92
N TYR A 313 -3.34 9.36 -14.81
CA TYR A 313 -3.50 7.99 -15.24
C TYR A 313 -2.96 7.84 -16.65
N HIS A 314 -2.24 6.74 -16.87
CA HIS A 314 -1.68 6.37 -18.15
C HIS A 314 -2.13 4.95 -18.45
N GLU A 315 -3.05 4.80 -19.39
CA GLU A 315 -3.57 3.50 -19.82
C GLU A 315 -3.26 3.32 -21.30
N ASP A 316 -2.39 2.38 -21.63
CA ASP A 316 -2.15 1.96 -23.01
C ASP A 316 -2.91 0.67 -23.29
N GLN A 317 -4.04 0.83 -23.99
CA GLN A 317 -4.91 -0.28 -24.36
C GLN A 317 -4.39 -1.12 -25.54
N VAL A 318 -3.28 -0.70 -26.17
CA VAL A 318 -2.70 -1.34 -27.37
C VAL A 318 -1.47 -2.17 -27.01
N GLN A 319 -0.75 -1.83 -25.93
CA GLN A 319 0.42 -2.56 -25.43
C GLN A 319 0.06 -3.60 -24.36
N ASP A 320 -0.70 -4.63 -24.72
CA ASP A 320 -1.00 -5.79 -23.85
C ASP A 320 -1.55 -5.47 -22.44
N GLY A 321 -2.21 -4.32 -22.29
CA GLY A 321 -2.82 -3.89 -21.03
C GLY A 321 -1.81 -3.29 -20.05
N ASN A 322 -0.81 -2.55 -20.54
CA ASN A 322 0.06 -1.73 -19.71
C ASN A 322 -0.70 -0.53 -19.15
N SER A 323 -0.58 -0.28 -17.84
CA SER A 323 -1.15 0.91 -17.21
C SER A 323 -0.39 1.29 -15.96
N PHE A 324 -0.23 2.58 -15.74
CA PHE A 324 0.35 3.12 -14.51
C PHE A 324 -0.38 4.39 -14.08
N PHE A 325 -0.19 4.78 -12.83
CA PHE A 325 -0.56 6.11 -12.38
C PHE A 325 0.61 6.82 -11.72
N GLU A 326 0.61 8.14 -11.84
CA GLU A 326 1.48 9.05 -11.10
C GLU A 326 0.61 9.89 -10.17
N MET A 327 0.85 9.80 -8.86
CA MET A 327 0.21 10.62 -7.85
C MET A 327 1.21 11.60 -7.26
N LYS A 328 0.87 12.88 -7.28
CA LYS A 328 1.66 13.96 -6.69
C LYS A 328 0.92 14.56 -5.51
N ILE A 329 1.59 14.61 -4.36
CA ILE A 329 1.08 15.24 -3.15
C ILE A 329 2.04 16.38 -2.82
N THR A 330 1.64 17.60 -3.13
CA THR A 330 2.40 18.84 -2.92
C THR A 330 1.49 19.92 -2.33
N GLY A 331 2.07 21.05 -1.93
CA GLY A 331 1.36 22.22 -1.40
C GLY A 331 1.13 22.20 0.12
N GLU A 332 1.13 23.40 0.71
CA GLU A 332 1.16 23.62 2.17
C GLU A 332 -0.04 23.02 2.90
N GLN A 333 -1.18 22.85 2.24
CA GLN A 333 -2.36 22.18 2.80
C GLN A 333 -2.10 20.72 3.21
N ASN A 334 -1.03 20.12 2.68
CA ASN A 334 -0.60 18.76 2.98
C ASN A 334 0.55 18.71 4.02
N ALA A 335 0.95 19.83 4.62
CA ALA A 335 2.03 19.88 5.61
C ALA A 335 1.78 18.95 6.82
N ASP A 336 0.52 18.71 7.16
CA ASP A 336 0.09 17.80 8.23
C ASP A 336 0.39 16.32 7.97
N LEU A 337 0.82 15.96 6.76
CA LEU A 337 1.19 14.57 6.42
C LEU A 337 2.60 14.20 6.86
N ALA A 338 3.48 15.19 7.10
CA ALA A 338 4.86 14.92 7.49
C ALA A 338 4.91 14.16 8.83
N GLY A 339 5.54 12.98 8.83
CA GLY A 339 5.64 12.13 10.02
C GLY A 339 4.38 11.32 10.31
N GLU A 340 3.40 11.31 9.41
CA GLU A 340 2.18 10.51 9.51
C GLU A 340 2.21 9.30 8.56
N THR A 341 1.22 8.41 8.71
CA THR A 341 1.02 7.27 7.81
C THR A 341 0.02 7.63 6.71
N LEU A 342 0.50 7.63 5.47
CA LEU A 342 -0.32 7.75 4.27
C LEU A 342 -0.86 6.36 3.89
N GLU A 343 -2.17 6.24 3.74
CA GLU A 343 -2.83 5.06 3.19
C GLU A 343 -3.36 5.36 1.79
N ILE A 344 -3.04 4.52 0.81
CA ILE A 344 -3.48 4.68 -0.57
C ILE A 344 -4.23 3.42 -0.96
N THR A 345 -5.45 3.58 -1.45
CA THR A 345 -6.27 2.46 -1.94
C THR A 345 -6.67 2.71 -3.37
N TYR A 346 -6.63 1.66 -4.18
CA TYR A 346 -7.02 1.69 -5.58
C TYR A 346 -7.34 0.29 -6.06
N TYR A 347 -7.97 0.19 -7.23
CA TYR A 347 -8.31 -1.06 -7.87
C TYR A 347 -7.48 -1.26 -9.12
N GLY A 348 -7.10 -2.51 -9.39
CA GLY A 348 -6.58 -2.97 -10.67
C GLY A 348 -7.35 -4.19 -11.14
N TYR A 349 -7.23 -4.55 -12.40
CA TYR A 349 -7.78 -5.80 -12.91
C TYR A 349 -6.81 -6.48 -13.86
N LEU A 350 -6.81 -7.82 -13.85
CA LEU A 350 -6.06 -8.61 -14.80
C LEU A 350 -6.72 -8.50 -16.18
N ALA A 351 -5.99 -7.96 -17.16
CA ALA A 351 -6.46 -7.79 -18.52
C ALA A 351 -6.46 -9.11 -19.29
N LYS A 352 -7.31 -9.22 -20.31
CA LYS A 352 -7.36 -10.39 -21.21
C LYS A 352 -6.32 -10.23 -22.34
N THR A 353 -5.03 -10.42 -22.06
CA THR A 353 -3.90 -10.18 -22.98
C THR A 353 -2.83 -11.25 -22.86
N GLU A 354 -1.91 -11.37 -23.83
CA GLU A 354 -0.84 -12.38 -23.78
C GLU A 354 0.08 -12.24 -22.55
N ALA A 355 0.09 -11.08 -21.90
CA ALA A 355 0.85 -10.82 -20.68
C ALA A 355 0.24 -11.48 -19.43
N SER A 356 -1.06 -11.80 -19.43
CA SER A 356 -1.73 -12.45 -18.30
C SER A 356 -1.89 -13.96 -18.43
N MET A 357 -1.60 -14.52 -19.61
CA MET A 357 -1.71 -15.95 -19.90
C MET A 357 -0.44 -16.71 -19.50
N ASP A 358 -0.52 -17.55 -18.48
CA ASP A 358 0.59 -18.37 -17.93
C ASP A 358 1.86 -17.56 -17.57
N LYS A 359 1.73 -16.24 -17.46
CA LYS A 359 2.81 -15.31 -17.11
C LYS A 359 2.38 -14.55 -15.86
N PRO A 360 2.89 -14.92 -14.67
CA PRO A 360 2.55 -14.22 -13.44
C PRO A 360 3.10 -12.78 -13.46
N VAL A 361 2.21 -11.81 -13.22
CA VAL A 361 2.52 -10.38 -13.17
C VAL A 361 2.27 -9.87 -11.76
N ASP A 362 3.26 -9.22 -11.14
CA ASP A 362 3.10 -8.62 -9.82
C ASP A 362 3.03 -7.09 -9.94
N ASN A 363 2.26 -6.48 -9.06
CA ASN A 363 2.07 -5.04 -9.08
C ASN A 363 3.13 -4.35 -8.21
N LYS A 364 3.82 -3.35 -8.76
CA LYS A 364 4.92 -2.64 -8.11
C LYS A 364 4.60 -1.15 -7.91
N ILE A 365 4.96 -0.64 -6.74
CA ILE A 365 4.83 0.78 -6.43
C ILE A 365 6.17 1.37 -6.05
N THR A 366 6.38 2.60 -6.47
CA THR A 366 7.54 3.43 -6.13
C THR A 366 7.08 4.68 -5.42
N VAL A 367 7.76 5.05 -4.32
CA VAL A 367 7.55 6.32 -3.63
C VAL A 367 8.83 7.11 -3.61
N THR A 368 8.73 8.39 -3.95
CA THR A 368 9.81 9.37 -3.88
C THR A 368 9.37 10.55 -3.01
N ALA A 369 10.13 10.85 -1.96
CA ALA A 369 9.95 12.04 -1.14
C ALA A 369 11.01 13.09 -1.52
N ASP A 370 10.57 14.28 -1.94
CA ASP A 370 11.46 15.44 -2.13
C ASP A 370 11.43 16.30 -0.88
N THR A 371 12.60 16.44 -0.25
CA THR A 371 12.82 17.19 1.01
C THR A 371 13.60 18.49 0.76
N THR A 372 13.93 18.81 -0.49
CA THR A 372 15.03 19.76 -0.80
C THR A 372 14.59 21.08 -1.43
N LYS A 373 13.31 21.25 -1.78
CA LYS A 373 12.80 22.49 -2.38
C LYS A 373 11.64 23.08 -1.59
N GLY A 374 11.67 24.40 -1.42
CA GLY A 374 10.65 25.19 -0.73
C GLY A 374 11.23 25.99 0.44
N ASP A 375 11.44 27.29 0.23
CA ASP A 375 11.39 28.24 1.34
C ASP A 375 9.94 28.31 1.82
N GLN A 376 9.66 27.84 3.03
CA GLN A 376 8.51 28.36 3.78
C GLN A 376 8.96 29.74 4.25
N THR A 377 8.48 30.79 3.59
CA THR A 377 8.90 32.17 3.90
C THR A 377 8.38 32.59 5.27
N SER A 378 9.25 32.67 6.28
CA SER A 378 9.13 33.67 7.32
C SER A 378 9.79 34.96 6.82
N THR A 379 9.12 36.09 6.98
CA THR A 379 9.59 37.41 6.55
C THR A 379 10.95 37.79 7.17
N GLU A 380 11.94 37.90 6.27
CA GLU A 380 13.17 38.70 6.27
C GLU A 380 14.45 38.32 7.04
N GLY A 381 15.58 38.57 6.34
CA GLY A 381 16.91 38.79 6.91
C GLY A 381 18.05 38.05 6.19
N GLU A 382 18.46 38.49 5.00
CA GLU A 382 19.69 38.03 4.34
C GLU A 382 20.90 38.13 5.28
N THR A 383 21.40 36.98 5.74
CA THR A 383 22.81 36.84 6.11
C THR A 383 23.34 35.57 5.46
N THR A 384 24.31 35.78 4.56
CA THR A 384 25.03 34.74 3.82
C THR A 384 25.61 33.70 4.77
N ARG A 385 24.96 32.54 4.88
CA ARG A 385 25.57 31.30 5.36
C ARG A 385 26.02 30.49 4.16
N LEU A 386 27.31 30.16 4.15
CA LEU A 386 27.95 29.23 3.23
C LEU A 386 27.10 27.96 3.11
N ALA A 387 26.71 27.62 1.88
CA ALA A 387 26.02 26.38 1.57
C ALA A 387 26.80 25.21 2.15
N THR A 388 26.22 24.55 3.16
CA THR A 388 26.77 23.29 3.67
C THR A 388 26.48 22.18 2.64
N PRO A 389 27.24 21.07 2.65
CA PRO A 389 27.04 19.95 1.71
C PRO A 389 25.70 19.20 1.87
N PHE A 390 24.76 19.70 2.66
CA PHE A 390 23.53 19.01 3.06
C PHE A 390 22.33 19.26 2.14
N ALA A 391 22.51 19.94 1.00
CA ALA A 391 21.47 20.11 -0.02
C ALA A 391 21.20 18.87 -0.89
N SER A 392 21.72 17.69 -0.52
CA SER A 392 21.46 16.44 -1.24
C SER A 392 21.14 15.29 -0.28
N ARG A 393 19.97 15.34 0.39
CA ARG A 393 19.26 14.07 0.59
C ARG A 393 18.70 13.70 -0.79
N ALA A 394 19.45 12.87 -1.51
CA ALA A 394 18.97 12.24 -2.72
C ALA A 394 17.60 11.63 -2.40
N ALA A 395 16.58 11.95 -3.21
CA ALA A 395 15.26 11.34 -3.15
C ALA A 395 15.39 9.83 -2.82
N THR A 396 14.92 9.42 -1.64
CA THR A 396 14.88 7.99 -1.31
C THR A 396 13.80 7.38 -2.19
N VAL A 397 14.21 6.65 -3.22
CA VAL A 397 13.31 5.87 -4.07
C VAL A 397 13.08 4.53 -3.37
N LEU A 398 11.87 4.30 -2.91
CA LEU A 398 11.46 3.05 -2.28
C LEU A 398 10.59 2.28 -3.25
N GLU A 399 10.90 1.00 -3.50
CA GLU A 399 10.12 0.11 -4.36
C GLU A 399 9.54 -1.04 -3.53
N GLN A 400 8.26 -1.34 -3.73
CA GLN A 400 7.59 -2.47 -3.10
C GLN A 400 6.65 -3.17 -4.08
N ALA A 401 6.73 -4.50 -4.13
CA ALA A 401 5.77 -5.34 -4.84
C ALA A 401 4.69 -5.86 -3.89
N ALA A 402 3.50 -6.20 -4.42
CA ALA A 402 2.42 -6.79 -3.63
C ALA A 402 2.72 -8.24 -3.19
N GLN A 403 3.68 -8.91 -3.83
CA GLN A 403 4.10 -10.28 -3.54
C GLN A 403 2.98 -11.32 -3.74
N LYS A 404 1.98 -10.99 -4.56
CA LYS A 404 0.87 -11.87 -4.96
C LYS A 404 0.68 -11.77 -6.49
N PRO A 405 1.62 -12.28 -7.29
CA PRO A 405 1.53 -12.21 -8.74
C PRO A 405 0.23 -12.84 -9.28
N LEU A 406 -0.32 -12.23 -10.32
CA LEU A 406 -1.58 -12.60 -10.95
C LEU A 406 -1.35 -13.32 -12.29
N ALA A 407 -2.09 -14.40 -12.54
CA ALA A 407 -2.10 -15.07 -13.84
C ALA A 407 -3.42 -15.80 -14.11
N VAL A 408 -3.74 -16.01 -15.38
CA VAL A 408 -4.78 -16.95 -15.84
C VAL A 408 -4.15 -17.99 -16.76
N GLY A 409 -4.85 -19.10 -16.96
CA GLY A 409 -4.41 -20.17 -17.84
C GLY A 409 -5.41 -20.48 -18.94
N GLY A 410 -5.33 -21.71 -19.40
CA GLY A 410 -6.22 -22.23 -20.42
C GLY A 410 -6.00 -23.72 -20.66
N TYR A 411 -6.70 -24.24 -21.65
CA TYR A 411 -6.65 -25.65 -22.04
C TYR A 411 -6.95 -25.81 -23.52
N ASN A 412 -6.32 -26.78 -24.18
CA ASN A 412 -6.54 -27.07 -25.58
C ASN A 412 -7.02 -28.50 -25.79
N PHE A 413 -8.03 -28.65 -26.65
CA PHE A 413 -8.57 -29.94 -27.07
C PHE A 413 -8.49 -30.09 -28.59
N GLN A 414 -8.51 -31.34 -29.06
CA GLN A 414 -8.73 -31.67 -30.46
C GLN A 414 -9.94 -32.58 -30.63
N LYS A 415 -10.94 -32.10 -31.36
CA LYS A 415 -12.13 -32.83 -31.75
C LYS A 415 -11.82 -33.83 -32.85
N VAL A 416 -12.09 -35.11 -32.59
CA VAL A 416 -11.82 -36.19 -33.55
C VAL A 416 -12.98 -37.18 -33.68
N ASP A 417 -13.00 -37.89 -34.82
CA ASP A 417 -13.81 -39.09 -35.02
C ASP A 417 -13.25 -40.25 -34.18
N ALA A 418 -14.13 -40.92 -33.45
CA ALA A 418 -13.76 -41.95 -32.47
C ALA A 418 -13.07 -43.18 -33.08
N GLN A 419 -13.28 -43.46 -34.38
CA GLN A 419 -12.78 -44.66 -35.05
C GLN A 419 -11.51 -44.39 -35.86
N SER A 420 -11.54 -43.34 -36.67
CA SER A 420 -10.47 -42.97 -37.60
C SER A 420 -9.45 -41.99 -36.99
N GLY A 421 -9.80 -41.29 -35.91
CA GLY A 421 -8.97 -40.24 -35.33
C GLY A 421 -8.90 -38.97 -36.19
N LYS A 422 -9.68 -38.87 -37.27
CA LYS A 422 -9.72 -37.69 -38.14
C LYS A 422 -10.31 -36.49 -37.40
N ALA A 423 -9.74 -35.31 -37.59
CA ALA A 423 -10.25 -34.04 -37.10
C ALA A 423 -11.70 -33.76 -37.53
N LEU A 424 -12.49 -33.18 -36.63
CA LEU A 424 -13.89 -32.79 -36.87
C LEU A 424 -14.10 -31.31 -36.58
N ALA A 425 -14.57 -30.58 -37.58
CA ALA A 425 -14.90 -29.16 -37.48
C ALA A 425 -16.39 -28.94 -37.13
N GLY A 426 -16.70 -27.76 -36.57
CA GLY A 426 -18.07 -27.31 -36.34
C GLY A 426 -18.79 -27.88 -35.11
N ALA A 427 -18.14 -28.68 -34.27
CA ALA A 427 -18.68 -29.03 -32.95
C ALA A 427 -18.70 -27.79 -32.05
N LYS A 428 -19.79 -27.56 -31.31
CA LYS A 428 -19.93 -26.42 -30.40
C LYS A 428 -19.92 -26.87 -28.95
N PHE A 429 -19.23 -26.11 -28.11
CA PHE A 429 -19.00 -26.40 -26.69
C PHE A 429 -19.25 -25.18 -25.82
N VAL A 430 -19.56 -25.42 -24.55
CA VAL A 430 -19.51 -24.45 -23.46
C VAL A 430 -18.66 -25.01 -22.33
N VAL A 431 -18.12 -24.14 -21.49
CA VAL A 431 -17.31 -24.52 -20.33
C VAL A 431 -18.13 -24.27 -19.07
N LEU A 432 -18.24 -25.29 -18.22
CA LEU A 432 -18.90 -25.24 -16.92
C LEU A 432 -17.84 -25.25 -15.82
N ASP A 433 -17.85 -24.27 -14.94
CA ASP A 433 -17.11 -24.31 -13.68
C ASP A 433 -17.80 -25.26 -12.70
N THR A 434 -17.08 -26.29 -12.29
CA THR A 434 -17.60 -27.38 -11.45
C THR A 434 -17.25 -27.24 -9.98
N ALA A 435 -16.52 -26.19 -9.59
CA ALA A 435 -16.01 -26.06 -8.25
C ALA A 435 -17.10 -25.88 -7.19
N THR A 436 -16.80 -26.47 -6.03
CA THR A 436 -17.72 -27.10 -5.08
C THR A 436 -18.00 -26.29 -3.82
N ASP A 437 -17.26 -25.21 -3.57
CA ASP A 437 -17.28 -24.56 -2.25
C ASP A 437 -18.40 -23.53 -2.10
N ASN A 438 -19.00 -23.11 -3.22
CA ASN A 438 -20.20 -22.28 -3.24
C ASN A 438 -21.12 -22.64 -4.44
N PRO A 439 -22.18 -23.45 -4.24
CA PRO A 439 -23.13 -23.83 -5.29
C PRO A 439 -23.82 -22.63 -5.97
N LYS A 440 -23.82 -21.45 -5.33
CA LYS A 440 -24.34 -20.23 -5.95
C LYS A 440 -23.41 -19.67 -7.02
N GLN A 441 -22.14 -20.07 -7.07
CA GLN A 441 -21.12 -19.57 -8.00
C GLN A 441 -20.76 -20.54 -9.14
N SER A 442 -21.11 -21.82 -9.06
CA SER A 442 -20.98 -22.76 -10.19
C SER A 442 -21.80 -22.24 -11.38
N GLY A 443 -21.22 -22.18 -12.58
CA GLY A 443 -21.88 -21.62 -13.75
C GLY A 443 -21.04 -21.75 -15.01
N TYR A 444 -21.64 -21.41 -16.13
CA TYR A 444 -20.97 -21.44 -17.43
C TYR A 444 -20.11 -20.19 -17.63
N VAL A 445 -18.93 -20.37 -18.22
CA VAL A 445 -18.04 -19.26 -18.60
C VAL A 445 -18.76 -18.34 -19.57
N LYS A 446 -18.77 -17.04 -19.26
CA LYS A 446 -19.16 -15.98 -20.19
C LYS A 446 -18.13 -14.87 -20.18
N PHE A 447 -17.45 -14.68 -21.30
CA PHE A 447 -16.69 -13.47 -21.56
C PHE A 447 -17.62 -12.35 -22.01
N ASN A 448 -17.49 -11.16 -21.41
CA ASN A 448 -18.14 -9.96 -21.91
C ASN A 448 -17.09 -8.95 -22.39
N GLN A 449 -17.50 -8.09 -23.32
CA GLN A 449 -16.71 -7.00 -23.83
C GLN A 449 -17.52 -5.71 -23.69
N SER A 450 -16.84 -4.63 -23.26
CA SER A 450 -17.39 -3.27 -23.24
C SER A 450 -17.10 -2.57 -24.58
N ALA A 451 -17.90 -1.54 -24.91
CA ALA A 451 -17.71 -0.73 -26.12
C ALA A 451 -16.32 -0.05 -26.22
N ASN A 452 -15.62 0.08 -25.09
CA ASN A 452 -14.24 0.60 -25.00
C ASN A 452 -13.16 -0.50 -25.04
N GLY A 453 -13.48 -1.71 -25.53
CA GLY A 453 -12.50 -2.77 -25.76
C GLY A 453 -12.07 -3.56 -24.53
N ARG A 454 -12.54 -3.20 -23.32
CA ARG A 454 -12.22 -3.94 -22.08
C ARG A 454 -13.06 -5.22 -21.96
N ASN A 455 -12.42 -6.29 -21.50
CA ASN A 455 -13.03 -7.62 -21.38
C ASN A 455 -13.07 -8.08 -19.93
N ASP A 456 -14.10 -8.83 -19.57
CA ASP A 456 -14.20 -9.54 -18.30
C ASP A 456 -14.69 -10.99 -18.49
N LEU A 457 -14.58 -11.78 -17.42
CA LEU A 457 -15.15 -13.12 -17.32
C LEU A 457 -16.15 -13.18 -16.16
N LYS A 458 -17.32 -13.75 -16.43
CA LYS A 458 -18.37 -14.03 -15.45
C LYS A 458 -18.88 -15.46 -15.55
N TRP A 459 -19.61 -15.86 -14.52
CA TRP A 459 -20.35 -17.12 -14.47
C TRP A 459 -21.84 -16.86 -14.70
N VAL A 460 -22.44 -17.56 -15.66
CA VAL A 460 -23.89 -17.52 -15.93
C VAL A 460 -24.54 -18.87 -15.65
N LYS A 461 -25.78 -18.87 -15.15
CA LYS A 461 -26.48 -20.13 -14.82
C LYS A 461 -27.00 -20.86 -16.06
N GLU A 462 -27.50 -20.10 -17.02
CA GLU A 462 -28.07 -20.65 -18.26
C GLU A 462 -26.98 -20.80 -19.31
N ARG A 463 -26.84 -22.00 -19.86
CA ARG A 463 -25.81 -22.34 -20.87
C ARG A 463 -25.99 -21.55 -22.18
N GLU A 464 -27.20 -21.11 -22.48
CA GLU A 464 -27.54 -20.35 -23.68
C GLU A 464 -26.89 -18.96 -23.67
N ASN A 465 -26.53 -18.47 -22.49
CA ASN A 465 -25.84 -17.19 -22.30
C ASN A 465 -24.31 -17.34 -22.21
N ALA A 466 -23.79 -18.57 -22.29
CA ALA A 466 -22.38 -18.87 -22.16
C ALA A 466 -21.58 -18.55 -23.44
N THR A 467 -20.27 -18.39 -23.29
CA THR A 467 -19.36 -18.32 -24.43
C THR A 467 -19.33 -19.68 -25.14
N VAL A 468 -19.62 -19.68 -26.44
CA VAL A 468 -19.61 -20.88 -27.28
C VAL A 468 -18.26 -21.01 -28.00
N TYR A 469 -17.60 -22.14 -27.77
CA TYR A 469 -16.36 -22.52 -28.45
C TYR A 469 -16.68 -23.47 -29.60
N THR A 470 -16.12 -23.23 -30.78
CA THR A 470 -16.36 -24.08 -31.96
C THR A 470 -15.06 -24.73 -32.41
N SER A 471 -15.07 -26.05 -32.63
CA SER A 471 -13.90 -26.76 -33.16
C SER A 471 -13.59 -26.29 -34.59
N ASP A 472 -12.34 -25.89 -34.82
CA ASP A 472 -11.88 -25.39 -36.12
C ASP A 472 -11.71 -26.50 -37.18
N LYS A 473 -11.11 -26.16 -38.33
CA LYS A 473 -10.91 -27.10 -39.45
C LYS A 473 -10.02 -28.29 -39.09
N ASP A 474 -9.11 -28.10 -38.16
CA ASP A 474 -8.18 -29.11 -37.64
C ASP A 474 -8.71 -29.77 -36.35
N GLY A 475 -9.96 -29.44 -35.99
CA GLY A 475 -10.66 -29.92 -34.81
C GLY A 475 -10.22 -29.23 -33.53
N ASN A 476 -9.34 -28.24 -33.58
CA ASN A 476 -8.80 -27.62 -32.36
C ASN A 476 -9.85 -26.77 -31.66
N ILE A 477 -9.78 -26.78 -30.34
CA ILE A 477 -10.61 -25.98 -29.44
C ILE A 477 -9.65 -25.37 -28.41
N ALA A 478 -9.44 -24.06 -28.48
CA ALA A 478 -8.61 -23.32 -27.53
C ALA A 478 -9.51 -22.64 -26.48
N LEU A 479 -9.30 -22.99 -25.22
CA LEU A 479 -9.91 -22.33 -24.07
C LEU A 479 -8.85 -21.44 -23.44
N GLU A 480 -9.06 -20.13 -23.51
CA GLU A 480 -8.06 -19.14 -23.12
C GLU A 480 -8.61 -18.28 -21.99
N TYR A 481 -7.72 -17.82 -21.10
CA TYR A 481 -8.00 -16.84 -20.04
C TYR A 481 -8.97 -17.34 -18.98
N LEU A 482 -8.90 -18.64 -18.68
CA LEU A 482 -9.65 -19.23 -17.58
C LEU A 482 -8.82 -19.13 -16.29
N PRO A 483 -9.45 -18.78 -15.15
CA PRO A 483 -8.82 -18.97 -13.85
C PRO A 483 -8.32 -20.41 -13.67
N TYR A 484 -7.31 -20.58 -12.84
CA TYR A 484 -6.87 -21.91 -12.42
C TYR A 484 -7.99 -22.59 -11.60
N GLY A 485 -8.36 -23.80 -11.99
CA GLY A 485 -9.51 -24.49 -11.43
C GLY A 485 -9.96 -25.72 -12.21
N GLU A 486 -11.07 -26.31 -11.75
CA GLU A 486 -11.66 -27.54 -12.28
C GLU A 486 -12.92 -27.25 -13.10
N TYR A 487 -12.96 -27.76 -14.33
CA TYR A 487 -13.97 -27.44 -15.32
C TYR A 487 -14.52 -28.66 -16.03
N GLN A 488 -15.68 -28.48 -16.65
CA GLN A 488 -16.27 -29.41 -17.60
C GLN A 488 -16.40 -28.77 -18.98
N LEU A 489 -15.88 -29.45 -19.99
CA LEU A 489 -16.14 -29.15 -21.38
C LEU A 489 -17.44 -29.86 -21.80
N VAL A 490 -18.50 -29.09 -22.04
CA VAL A 490 -19.83 -29.59 -22.38
C VAL A 490 -20.10 -29.37 -23.86
N GLU A 491 -20.15 -30.44 -24.65
CA GLU A 491 -20.62 -30.35 -26.04
C GLU A 491 -22.09 -29.90 -26.02
N ILE A 492 -22.47 -28.94 -26.86
CA ILE A 492 -23.85 -28.48 -27.03
C ILE A 492 -24.40 -28.89 -28.40
N GLU A 493 -23.54 -28.92 -29.43
CA GLU A 493 -23.89 -29.31 -30.79
C GLU A 493 -22.77 -30.17 -31.38
N ALA A 494 -23.10 -31.39 -31.80
CA ALA A 494 -22.15 -32.30 -32.45
C ALA A 494 -22.02 -31.98 -33.95
N PRO A 495 -20.88 -32.30 -34.60
CA PRO A 495 -20.73 -32.17 -36.05
C PRO A 495 -21.80 -32.98 -36.81
N ALA A 496 -22.12 -32.53 -38.02
CA ALA A 496 -23.10 -33.21 -38.87
C ALA A 496 -22.75 -34.70 -39.07
N GLY A 497 -23.73 -35.58 -38.82
CA GLY A 497 -23.55 -37.03 -38.91
C GLY A 497 -22.96 -37.71 -37.66
N TYR A 498 -22.68 -36.96 -36.58
CA TYR A 498 -22.12 -37.51 -35.34
C TYR A 498 -23.10 -37.46 -34.17
N ALA A 499 -22.98 -38.41 -33.25
CA ALA A 499 -23.67 -38.39 -31.96
C ALA A 499 -22.92 -37.47 -30.99
N LYS A 500 -23.69 -36.78 -30.14
CA LYS A 500 -23.18 -35.91 -29.08
C LYS A 500 -22.44 -36.72 -28.01
N GLY A 501 -21.27 -36.24 -27.62
CA GLY A 501 -20.42 -36.79 -26.57
C GLY A 501 -20.91 -36.45 -25.15
N LYS A 502 -20.24 -37.05 -24.16
CA LYS A 502 -20.41 -36.71 -22.75
C LYS A 502 -19.56 -35.47 -22.41
N ALA A 503 -19.90 -34.80 -21.32
CA ALA A 503 -19.03 -33.78 -20.74
C ALA A 503 -17.68 -34.40 -20.35
N LEU A 504 -16.61 -33.61 -20.47
CA LEU A 504 -15.25 -34.01 -20.15
C LEU A 504 -14.70 -33.10 -19.05
N ASP A 505 -14.28 -33.68 -17.93
CA ASP A 505 -13.61 -32.96 -16.86
C ASP A 505 -12.18 -32.59 -17.27
N PHE A 506 -11.72 -31.41 -16.90
CA PHE A 506 -10.35 -30.95 -17.11
C PHE A 506 -9.93 -29.91 -16.07
N THR A 507 -8.64 -29.84 -15.82
CA THR A 507 -8.03 -28.93 -14.85
C THR A 507 -7.21 -27.86 -15.57
N VAL A 508 -7.49 -26.59 -15.27
CA VAL A 508 -6.64 -25.47 -15.70
C VAL A 508 -5.67 -25.15 -14.57
N ALA A 509 -4.38 -25.15 -14.87
CA ALA A 509 -3.33 -24.79 -13.93
C ALA A 509 -2.21 -24.05 -14.67
N LYS A 510 -1.16 -23.65 -13.96
CA LYS A 510 0.00 -23.02 -14.58
C LYS A 510 0.57 -23.89 -15.70
N ASP A 511 0.80 -23.27 -16.85
CA ASP A 511 1.41 -23.88 -18.05
C ASP A 511 0.54 -24.96 -18.74
N THR A 512 -0.69 -25.24 -18.26
CA THR A 512 -1.56 -26.26 -18.88
C THR A 512 -1.96 -25.87 -20.29
N TYR A 513 -2.13 -24.58 -20.57
CA TYR A 513 -2.46 -24.12 -21.91
C TYR A 513 -1.33 -24.46 -22.89
N GLN A 514 -0.08 -24.12 -22.56
CA GLN A 514 1.06 -24.42 -23.44
C GLN A 514 1.30 -25.93 -23.60
N ALA A 515 1.19 -26.69 -22.51
CA ALA A 515 1.33 -28.15 -22.55
C ALA A 515 0.30 -28.78 -23.51
N THR A 516 -0.96 -28.41 -23.35
CA THR A 516 -2.07 -28.93 -24.16
C THR A 516 -2.10 -28.34 -25.56
N LYS A 517 -1.55 -27.14 -25.80
CA LYS A 517 -1.39 -26.58 -27.15
C LYS A 517 -0.47 -27.45 -28.00
N ASN A 518 0.60 -27.96 -27.39
CA ASN A 518 1.55 -28.87 -28.04
C ASN A 518 0.99 -30.30 -28.16
N THR A 519 0.26 -30.77 -27.15
CA THR A 519 -0.37 -32.11 -27.14
C THR A 519 -1.83 -32.02 -26.70
N PRO A 520 -2.78 -31.69 -27.61
CA PRO A 520 -4.17 -31.49 -27.23
C PRO A 520 -4.88 -32.77 -26.82
N ASP A 521 -5.76 -32.68 -25.83
CA ASP A 521 -6.60 -33.80 -25.43
C ASP A 521 -7.71 -34.08 -26.44
N LYS A 522 -7.94 -35.36 -26.72
CA LYS A 522 -8.85 -35.77 -27.80
C LYS A 522 -10.29 -35.89 -27.32
N VAL A 523 -11.17 -35.06 -27.90
CA VAL A 523 -12.62 -35.13 -27.69
C VAL A 523 -13.26 -35.94 -28.82
N LYS A 524 -13.69 -37.17 -28.52
CA LYS A 524 -14.12 -38.16 -29.54
C LYS A 524 -15.64 -38.16 -29.75
N ASN A 525 -16.10 -38.10 -31.01
CA ASN A 525 -17.50 -38.40 -31.36
C ASN A 525 -17.60 -39.64 -32.24
N ALA A 526 -18.64 -40.43 -32.03
CA ALA A 526 -19.01 -41.54 -32.89
C ALA A 526 -20.02 -41.08 -33.96
N LYS A 527 -19.93 -41.63 -35.17
CA LYS A 527 -20.93 -41.40 -36.22
C LYS A 527 -22.29 -41.95 -35.81
N LYS A 528 -23.38 -41.25 -36.16
CA LYS A 528 -24.75 -41.70 -35.90
C LYS A 528 -25.02 -43.03 -36.61
N GLY A 529 -25.72 -43.94 -35.95
CA GLY A 529 -26.09 -45.25 -36.49
C GLY A 529 -25.01 -46.33 -36.39
N LEU A 530 -23.79 -45.98 -35.95
CA LEU A 530 -22.79 -46.96 -35.52
C LEU A 530 -22.92 -47.12 -34.00
N LEU A 531 -23.18 -48.34 -33.53
CA LEU A 531 -23.03 -48.66 -32.10
C LEU A 531 -21.57 -48.40 -31.71
N PRO A 532 -21.27 -47.97 -30.46
CA PRO A 532 -19.90 -47.95 -29.99
C PRO A 532 -19.32 -49.33 -30.23
N SER A 533 -18.28 -49.42 -31.06
CA SER A 533 -17.51 -50.65 -31.18
C SER A 533 -16.89 -50.85 -29.81
N THR A 534 -17.50 -51.71 -28.99
CA THR A 534 -16.92 -52.22 -27.75
C THR A 534 -15.78 -53.17 -28.15
N GLY A 535 -14.72 -52.58 -28.69
CA GLY A 535 -13.50 -53.24 -29.10
C GLY A 535 -12.62 -53.51 -27.88
N SER A 536 -12.99 -54.48 -27.06
CA SER A 536 -11.99 -55.25 -26.34
C SER A 536 -11.56 -56.40 -27.24
N TYR A 537 -10.27 -56.72 -27.26
CA TYR A 537 -9.70 -57.83 -28.03
C TYR A 537 -10.36 -59.20 -27.77
N GLY A 538 -11.27 -59.31 -26.80
CA GLY A 538 -12.04 -60.50 -26.46
C GLY A 538 -12.94 -61.02 -27.58
N ILE A 539 -13.55 -60.15 -28.43
CA ILE A 539 -14.46 -60.65 -29.48
C ILE A 539 -13.71 -61.44 -30.57
N TYR A 540 -12.48 -61.05 -30.88
CA TYR A 540 -11.64 -61.80 -31.81
C TYR A 540 -11.26 -63.17 -31.25
N ILE A 541 -11.04 -63.29 -29.94
CA ILE A 541 -10.79 -64.57 -29.25
C ILE A 541 -12.02 -65.48 -29.36
N PHE A 542 -13.23 -64.97 -29.12
CA PHE A 542 -14.47 -65.75 -29.27
C PHE A 542 -14.70 -66.20 -30.72
N LEU A 543 -14.37 -65.37 -31.71
CA LEU A 543 -14.53 -65.70 -33.12
C LEU A 543 -13.54 -66.81 -33.56
N VAL A 544 -12.30 -66.76 -33.07
CA VAL A 544 -11.30 -67.82 -33.30
C VAL A 544 -11.70 -69.13 -32.60
N ILE A 545 -12.17 -69.08 -31.36
CA ILE A 545 -12.67 -70.26 -30.63
C ILE A 545 -13.88 -70.87 -31.35
N GLY A 546 -14.81 -70.04 -31.81
CA GLY A 546 -15.97 -70.48 -32.59
C GLY A 546 -15.58 -71.20 -33.89
N LEU A 547 -14.63 -70.65 -34.64
CA LEU A 547 -14.10 -71.31 -35.84
C LEU A 547 -13.37 -72.63 -35.52
N ALA A 548 -12.63 -72.69 -34.42
CA ALA A 548 -11.96 -73.92 -33.98
C ALA A 548 -12.96 -75.03 -33.58
N LEU A 549 -14.04 -74.67 -32.86
CA LEU A 549 -15.11 -75.58 -32.50
C LEU A 549 -15.86 -76.11 -33.73
N MET A 550 -16.15 -75.24 -34.72
CA MET A 550 -16.76 -75.67 -35.98
C MET A 550 -15.84 -76.58 -36.79
N GLY A 551 -14.53 -76.28 -36.83
CA GLY A 551 -13.55 -77.16 -37.45
C GLY A 551 -13.47 -78.54 -36.78
N GLY A 552 -13.47 -78.56 -35.44
CA GLY A 552 -13.49 -79.79 -34.65
C GLY A 552 -14.75 -80.63 -34.89
N ALA A 553 -15.93 -79.99 -34.89
CA ALA A 553 -17.21 -80.64 -35.18
C ALA A 553 -17.25 -81.22 -36.60
N TYR A 554 -16.72 -80.50 -37.59
CA TYR A 554 -16.64 -80.99 -38.97
C TYR A 554 -15.73 -82.23 -39.10
N VAL A 555 -14.56 -82.23 -38.45
CA VAL A 555 -13.65 -83.37 -38.43
C VAL A 555 -14.29 -84.58 -37.74
N TRP A 556 -14.97 -84.37 -36.60
CA TRP A 556 -15.68 -85.42 -35.87
C TRP A 556 -16.84 -86.00 -36.71
N PHE A 557 -17.65 -85.16 -37.34
CA PHE A 557 -18.73 -85.58 -38.23
C PHE A 557 -18.23 -86.38 -39.44
N ARG A 558 -17.08 -85.99 -40.01
CA ARG A 558 -16.45 -86.73 -41.11
C ARG A 558 -15.84 -88.07 -40.66
N ARG A 559 -15.46 -88.19 -39.39
CA ARG A 559 -14.93 -89.44 -38.80
C ARG A 559 -16.04 -90.45 -38.53
N ILE A 560 -17.22 -90.00 -38.08
CA ILE A 560 -18.39 -90.88 -37.88
C ILE A 560 -18.87 -91.48 -39.21
N ARG A 561 -18.98 -90.68 -40.29
CA ARG A 561 -19.37 -91.21 -41.62
C ARG A 561 -18.39 -92.23 -42.23
N LYS A 562 -17.15 -92.31 -41.73
CA LYS A 562 -16.20 -93.36 -42.16
C LYS A 562 -16.35 -94.66 -41.36
N ASN A 563 -16.97 -94.61 -40.17
CA ASN A 563 -17.16 -95.76 -39.30
C ASN A 563 -18.52 -96.46 -39.51
N ASP A 564 -19.45 -95.85 -40.26
CA ASP A 564 -20.75 -96.44 -40.61
C ASP A 564 -20.75 -97.22 -41.96
N ASN A 565 -19.57 -97.42 -42.57
CA ASN A 565 -19.38 -98.26 -43.75
C ASN A 565 -18.48 -99.47 -43.42
N VAL A 566 -18.89 -100.27 -42.43
CA VAL A 566 -18.39 -101.65 -42.21
C VAL A 566 -19.58 -102.60 -42.16
#